data_AF-A0A158DRW1-F1
#
_entry.id   AF-A0A158DRW1-F1
#
_cell.length_a   1.000
_cell.length_b   1.000
_cell.length_c   1.000
_cell.angle_alpha   90.00
_cell.angle_beta   90.00
_cell.angle_gamma   90.00
#
_symmetry.space_group_name_H-M   'P 1'
#
loop_
_entity.id
_entity.type
_entity.pdbx_description
1 polymer ?
#
loop_
_entity_poly.entity_id
_entity_poly.type
_entity_poly.pdbx_seq_one_letter_code
_entity_poly.pdbx_strand_id
1 'polypeptide(L)'
;MDNSLRKATNGISDFLELESAGGLLLMVAAVLALICSNSPIRQAYDDLLKIPVELRFGSFVLAKPLLLWVNDGLMAIFFLLVGLERDRLRRPPKGNGHPRPRSPAPA
;
A
#
# COMPACT_ATOMS: atom_id res chain seq x y z
N MET A 1 19.24 15.73 -23.47
CA MET A 1 18.04 14.87 -23.66
C MET A 1 17.18 14.87 -22.40
N ASP A 2 17.07 16.00 -21.68
CA ASP A 2 16.83 15.93 -20.22
C ASP A 2 15.41 16.38 -19.86
N ASN A 3 14.79 17.21 -20.70
CA ASN A 3 13.41 17.68 -20.51
C ASN A 3 12.34 16.61 -20.81
N SER A 4 12.61 15.64 -21.69
CA SER A 4 11.64 14.57 -22.00
C SER A 4 11.45 13.59 -20.84
N LEU A 5 12.52 13.29 -20.10
CA LEU A 5 12.44 12.43 -18.92
C LEU A 5 11.70 13.16 -17.78
N ARG A 6 12.01 14.44 -17.54
CA ARG A 6 11.32 15.25 -16.52
C ARG A 6 9.83 15.42 -16.82
N LYS A 7 9.45 15.59 -18.09
CA LYS A 7 8.04 15.70 -18.50
C LYS A 7 7.28 14.40 -18.26
N ALA A 8 7.91 13.25 -18.52
CA ALA A 8 7.34 11.95 -18.19
C ALA A 8 7.18 11.75 -16.68
N THR A 9 8.19 12.13 -15.88
CA THR A 9 8.11 12.01 -14.41
C THR A 9 7.01 12.90 -13.81
N ASN A 10 6.86 14.14 -14.31
CA ASN A 10 5.81 15.05 -13.86
C ASN A 10 4.43 14.51 -14.24
N GLY A 11 4.23 14.03 -15.47
CA GLY A 11 2.96 13.46 -15.89
C GLY A 11 2.56 12.19 -15.13
N ILE A 12 3.54 11.37 -14.70
CA ILE A 12 3.29 10.20 -13.83
C ILE A 12 2.88 10.66 -12.42
N SER A 13 3.50 11.73 -11.90
CA SER A 13 3.18 12.28 -10.57
C SER A 13 1.78 12.88 -10.53
N ASP A 14 1.44 13.69 -11.53
CA ASP A 14 0.10 14.29 -11.66
C ASP A 14 -1.00 13.22 -11.82
N PHE A 15 -0.67 12.11 -12.49
CA PHE A 15 -1.57 10.96 -12.60
C PHE A 15 -1.71 10.19 -11.29
N LEU A 16 -0.63 10.01 -10.51
CA LEU A 16 -0.65 9.36 -9.19
C LEU A 16 -1.40 10.19 -8.13
N GLU A 17 -1.51 11.51 -8.31
CA GLU A 17 -2.29 12.39 -7.44
C GLU A 17 -3.81 12.28 -7.62
N LEU A 18 -4.29 11.64 -8.71
CA LEU A 18 -5.71 11.34 -8.85
C LEU A 18 -6.12 10.25 -7.85
N GLU A 19 -7.19 10.52 -7.11
CA GLU A 19 -7.80 9.60 -6.12
C GLU A 19 -8.13 8.21 -6.71
N SER A 20 -8.40 8.13 -8.02
CA SER A 20 -8.72 6.90 -8.75
C SER A 20 -7.51 6.15 -9.35
N ALA A 21 -6.31 6.76 -9.32
CA ALA A 21 -5.12 6.22 -9.98
C ALA A 21 -4.66 4.89 -9.38
N GLY A 22 -4.80 4.71 -8.07
CA GLY A 22 -4.46 3.45 -7.39
C GLY A 22 -5.32 2.28 -7.88
N GLY A 23 -6.63 2.48 -8.05
CA GLY A 23 -7.54 1.45 -8.55
C GLY A 23 -7.25 1.07 -10.01
N LEU A 24 -6.99 2.06 -10.86
CA LEU A 24 -6.63 1.82 -12.26
C LEU A 24 -5.27 1.12 -12.39
N LEU A 25 -4.27 1.49 -11.58
CA LEU A 25 -2.98 0.83 -11.56
C LEU A 25 -3.11 -0.65 -11.19
N LEU A 26 -3.92 -0.97 -10.17
CA LEU A 26 -4.20 -2.35 -9.78
C LEU A 26 -4.90 -3.13 -10.90
N MET A 27 -5.86 -2.51 -11.59
CA MET A 27 -6.55 -3.13 -12.72
C MET A 27 -5.59 -3.47 -13.86
N VAL A 28 -4.71 -2.52 -14.23
CA VAL A 28 -3.69 -2.74 -15.26
C VAL A 28 -2.71 -3.83 -14.84
N ALA A 29 -2.25 -3.82 -13.59
CA ALA A 29 -1.37 -4.86 -13.06
C ALA A 29 -2.02 -6.26 -13.11
N ALA A 30 -3.31 -6.37 -12.78
CA ALA A 30 -4.05 -7.64 -12.85
C ALA A 30 -4.20 -8.14 -14.30
N VAL A 31 -4.52 -7.25 -15.24
CA VAL A 31 -4.59 -7.59 -16.67
C VAL A 31 -3.22 -8.05 -17.19
N LEU A 32 -2.14 -7.36 -16.83
CA LEU A 32 -0.79 -7.77 -17.18
C LEU A 32 -0.43 -9.14 -16.60
N ALA A 33 -0.79 -9.41 -15.34
CA ALA A 33 -0.58 -10.71 -14.72
C ALA A 33 -1.33 -11.83 -15.47
N LEU A 34 -2.57 -11.58 -15.89
CA LEU A 34 -3.33 -12.53 -16.72
C LEU A 34 -2.66 -12.77 -18.08
N ILE A 35 -2.18 -11.72 -18.75
CA ILE A 35 -1.46 -11.85 -20.02
C ILE A 35 -0.19 -12.68 -19.83
N CYS A 36 0.62 -12.37 -18.81
CA CYS A 36 1.83 -13.12 -18.49
C CYS A 36 1.52 -14.60 -18.17
N SER A 37 0.45 -14.87 -17.42
CA SER A 37 0.05 -16.23 -17.05
C SER A 37 -0.49 -17.06 -18.22
N ASN A 38 -1.03 -16.42 -19.27
CA ASN A 38 -1.61 -17.11 -20.43
C ASN A 38 -0.70 -17.11 -21.67
N SER A 39 0.49 -16.55 -21.56
CA SER A 39 1.43 -16.40 -22.69
C SER A 39 2.62 -17.36 -22.60
N PRO A 40 3.44 -17.50 -23.66
CA PRO A 40 4.61 -18.39 -23.66
C PRO A 40 5.66 -18.05 -22.59
N ILE A 41 5.63 -16.83 -22.03
CA ILE A 41 6.52 -16.39 -20.94
C ILE A 41 6.10 -16.93 -19.56
N ARG A 42 4.96 -17.64 -19.48
CA ARG A 42 4.42 -18.23 -18.25
C ARG A 42 5.47 -19.04 -17.48
N GLN A 43 6.31 -19.81 -18.19
CA GLN A 43 7.36 -20.63 -17.55
C GLN A 43 8.36 -19.74 -16.80
N ALA A 44 8.90 -18.71 -17.47
CA ALA A 44 9.84 -17.77 -16.85
C ALA A 44 9.21 -16.97 -15.70
N TYR A 45 7.91 -16.63 -15.83
CA TYR A 45 7.15 -15.96 -14.78
C TYR A 45 6.97 -16.87 -13.54
N ASP A 46 6.54 -18.12 -13.74
CA ASP A 46 6.40 -19.12 -12.67
C ASP A 46 7.74 -19.40 -11.98
N ASP A 47 8.82 -19.53 -12.76
CA ASP A 47 10.16 -19.81 -12.24
C ASP A 47 10.66 -18.63 -11.39
N LEU A 48 10.45 -17.38 -11.83
CA LEU A 48 10.75 -16.18 -11.07
C LEU A 48 10.00 -16.15 -9.73
N LEU A 49 8.70 -16.46 -9.73
CA LEU A 49 7.86 -16.48 -8.53
C LEU A 49 8.22 -17.61 -7.56
N LYS A 50 8.75 -18.73 -8.08
CA LYS A 50 9.16 -19.90 -7.30
C LYS A 50 10.59 -19.82 -6.79
N ILE A 51 11.36 -18.78 -7.15
CA ILE A 51 12.74 -18.61 -6.66
C ILE A 51 12.73 -18.76 -5.12
N PRO A 52 13.46 -19.74 -4.57
CA PRO A 52 13.51 -19.94 -3.14
C PRO A 52 14.34 -18.80 -2.54
N VAL A 53 13.72 -18.01 -1.66
CA VAL A 53 14.39 -16.97 -0.90
C VAL A 53 14.49 -17.45 0.55
N GLU A 54 15.72 -17.67 0.99
CA GLU A 54 16.03 -18.15 2.33
C GLU A 54 16.68 -17.05 3.16
N LEU A 55 16.09 -16.75 4.32
CA LEU A 55 16.75 -15.96 5.35
C LEU A 55 17.23 -16.89 6.46
N ARG A 56 18.52 -16.80 6.78
CA ARG A 56 19.17 -17.63 7.80
C ARG A 56 19.76 -16.76 8.88
N PHE A 57 19.37 -17.00 10.14
CA PHE A 57 19.89 -16.33 11.33
C PHE A 57 20.32 -17.39 12.34
N GLY A 58 21.60 -17.77 12.34
CA GLY A 58 22.11 -18.87 13.15
C GLY A 58 21.46 -20.20 12.76
N SER A 59 20.77 -20.86 13.71
CA SER A 59 19.98 -22.09 13.47
C SER A 59 18.59 -21.84 12.91
N PHE A 60 18.13 -20.58 12.88
CA PHE A 60 16.81 -20.24 12.34
C PHE A 60 16.88 -20.13 10.82
N VAL A 61 16.08 -20.94 10.12
CA VAL A 61 15.99 -20.96 8.66
C VAL A 61 14.55 -20.67 8.26
N LEU A 62 14.35 -19.57 7.53
CA LEU A 62 13.07 -19.23 6.93
C LEU A 62 13.21 -19.28 5.41
N ALA A 63 12.84 -20.43 4.84
CA ALA A 63 12.83 -20.67 3.40
C ALA A 63 11.40 -20.50 2.89
N LYS A 64 11.18 -19.50 2.03
CA LYS A 64 9.89 -19.28 1.35
C LYS A 64 10.14 -18.90 -0.10
N PRO A 65 9.31 -19.38 -1.04
CA PRO A 65 9.25 -18.86 -2.40
C PRO A 65 9.10 -17.33 -2.43
N LEU A 66 9.68 -16.69 -3.44
CA LEU A 66 9.61 -15.25 -3.64
C LEU A 66 8.17 -14.72 -3.63
N LEU A 67 7.23 -15.47 -4.23
CA LEU A 67 5.81 -15.12 -4.24
C LEU A 67 5.24 -14.90 -2.82
N LEU A 68 5.60 -15.75 -1.86
CA LEU A 68 5.12 -15.66 -0.49
C LEU A 68 5.73 -14.46 0.25
N TRP A 69 7.00 -14.18 0.02
CA TRP A 69 7.65 -12.98 0.54
C TRP A 69 6.98 -11.69 0.07
N VAL A 70 6.67 -11.62 -1.23
CA VAL A 70 6.00 -10.44 -1.80
C VAL A 70 4.60 -10.28 -1.24
N ASN A 71 3.83 -11.36 -1.10
CA ASN A 71 2.49 -11.31 -0.52
C ASN A 71 2.51 -10.84 0.94
N ASP A 72 3.34 -11.47 1.77
CA ASP A 72 3.48 -11.11 3.18
C ASP A 72 3.95 -9.64 3.35
N GLY A 73 4.89 -9.20 2.50
CA GLY A 73 5.41 -7.83 2.50
C GLY A 73 4.38 -6.78 2.06
N LEU A 74 3.63 -7.04 0.98
CA LEU A 74 2.56 -6.16 0.52
C LEU A 74 1.45 -6.03 1.57
N MET A 75 1.07 -7.13 2.21
CA MET A 75 0.10 -7.12 3.31
C MET A 75 0.60 -6.30 4.50
N ALA A 76 1.89 -6.43 4.87
CA ALA A 76 2.47 -5.63 5.93
C ALA A 76 2.41 -4.13 5.64
N ILE A 77 2.75 -3.70 4.42
CA ILE A 77 2.65 -2.29 3.99
C ILE A 77 1.19 -1.83 3.98
N PHE A 78 0.27 -2.64 3.45
CA PHE A 78 -1.15 -2.32 3.41
C PHE A 78 -1.71 -2.09 4.83
N PHE A 79 -1.45 -3.01 5.75
CA PHE A 79 -1.90 -2.87 7.14
C PHE A 79 -1.24 -1.70 7.86
N LEU A 80 0.03 -1.42 7.58
CA LEU A 80 0.71 -0.24 8.11
C LEU A 80 0.00 1.06 7.65
N LEU A 81 -0.26 1.19 6.35
CA LEU A 81 -0.92 2.37 5.79
C LEU A 81 -2.34 2.55 6.36
N VAL A 82 -3.12 1.47 6.39
CA VAL A 82 -4.47 1.47 6.99
C VAL A 82 -4.41 1.78 8.49
N GLY A 83 -3.40 1.28 9.19
CA GLY A 83 -3.17 1.56 10.61
C GLY A 83 -2.88 3.04 10.88
N LEU A 84 -2.01 3.66 10.08
CA LEU A 84 -1.65 5.08 10.21
C LEU A 84 -2.83 6.02 9.93
N GLU A 85 -3.72 5.66 9.01
CA GLU A 85 -4.91 6.47 8.73
C GLU A 85 -5.87 6.54 9.93
N ARG A 86 -5.91 5.49 10.78
CA ARG A 86 -6.81 5.45 11.94
C ARG A 86 -6.43 6.41 13.07
N ASP A 87 -5.16 6.78 13.21
CA ASP A 87 -4.70 7.68 14.30
C ASP A 87 -5.07 9.15 14.06
N ARG A 88 -5.41 9.52 12.82
CA ARG A 88 -5.70 10.90 12.43
C ARG A 88 -7.01 11.45 13.02
N LEU A 89 -7.97 10.58 13.34
CA LEU A 89 -9.29 10.96 13.84
C LEU A 89 -9.35 11.13 15.38
N ARG A 90 -8.30 10.74 16.12
CA ARG A 90 -8.34 10.67 17.59
C ARG A 90 -7.97 11.97 18.28
N ARG A 91 -7.98 13.11 17.59
CA ARG A 91 -7.84 14.41 18.25
C ARG A 91 -9.14 14.72 18.99
N PRO A 92 -9.15 14.78 20.34
CA PRO A 92 -10.32 15.25 21.05
C PRO A 92 -10.63 16.68 20.57
N PRO A 93 -11.91 17.04 20.39
CA PRO A 93 -12.27 18.43 20.13
C PRO A 93 -11.67 19.28 21.25
N LYS A 94 -10.92 20.33 20.90
CA LYS A 94 -10.52 21.33 21.88
C LYS A 94 -11.81 21.97 22.40
N GLY A 95 -12.30 21.46 23.53
CA GLY A 95 -13.37 22.09 24.28
C GLY A 95 -12.90 23.50 24.63
N ASN A 96 -13.48 24.50 23.97
CA ASN A 96 -13.47 25.85 24.48
C ASN A 96 -14.15 25.79 25.86
N GLY A 97 -13.36 26.00 26.91
CA GLY A 97 -13.80 25.96 28.31
C GLY A 97 -14.74 27.12 28.63
N HIS A 98 -15.94 27.12 28.03
CA HIS A 98 -17.00 28.01 28.43
C HIS A 98 -17.83 27.30 29.50
N PRO A 99 -17.81 27.76 30.76
CA PRO A 99 -18.65 27.20 31.80
C PRO A 99 -20.10 27.41 31.37
N ARG A 100 -20.87 26.33 31.19
CA ARG A 100 -22.32 26.49 31.00
C ARG A 100 -22.88 27.11 32.29
N PRO A 101 -23.67 28.18 32.21
CA PRO A 101 -24.36 28.69 33.38
C PRO A 101 -25.26 27.58 33.92
N ARG A 102 -25.08 27.22 35.20
CA ARG A 102 -25.99 26.29 35.87
C ARG A 102 -27.35 26.97 35.94
N SER A 103 -28.36 26.37 35.31
CA SER A 103 -29.74 26.78 35.52
C SER A 103 -30.06 26.68 37.03
N PRO A 104 -30.69 27.70 37.63
CA PRO A 104 -31.07 27.64 39.03
C PRO A 104 -32.09 26.52 39.24
N ALA A 105 -31.90 25.74 40.31
CA ALA A 105 -32.81 24.67 40.68
C ALA A 105 -34.21 25.25 40.98
N PRO A 106 -35.29 24.55 40.63
CA PRO A 106 -36.64 24.97 40.99
C PRO A 106 -36.79 25.00 42.52
N ALA A 107 -37.42 26.07 43.01
CA ALA A 107 -37.66 26.36 44.43
C ALA A 107 -38.68 25.42 45.07
#